data_AF-A0A352PXH3-F1
#
_entry.id   AF-A0A352PXH3-F1
#
_cell.length_a   1.000
_cell.length_b   1.000
_cell.length_c   1.000
_cell.angle_alpha   90.00
_cell.angle_beta   90.00
_cell.angle_gamma   90.00
#
_symmetry.space_group_name_H-M   'P 1'
#
loop_
_entity.id
_entity.type
_entity.pdbx_description
1 polymer ?
#
loop_
_entity_poly.entity_id
_entity_poly.type
_entity_poly.pdbx_seq_one_letter_code
_entity_poly.pdbx_strand_id
1 'polypeptide(L)'
;PDAIKATFRKLFKRTLILSGGYDAERAESDLAAGRCDLIAVGRPFLANPDLVDRWRTSAAVNAPDMSTFYTPGPKGYTDYPALKK
;
A
#
# COMPACT_ATOMS: atom_id res chain seq x y z
N PRO A 1 -0.31 14.07 -8.11
CA PRO A 1 0.47 14.72 -9.19
C PRO A 1 1.94 14.86 -8.78
N ASP A 2 2.88 14.70 -9.71
CA ASP A 2 4.31 14.73 -9.40
C ASP A 2 4.78 16.10 -8.88
N ALA A 3 4.25 17.19 -9.45
CA ALA A 3 4.54 18.55 -8.98
C ALA A 3 4.21 18.76 -7.49
N ILE A 4 3.14 18.12 -7.00
CA ILE A 4 2.74 18.20 -5.58
C ILE A 4 3.74 17.46 -4.70
N LYS A 5 4.12 16.23 -5.08
CA LYS A 5 5.12 15.44 -4.34
C LYS A 5 6.46 16.18 -4.26
N ALA A 6 6.92 16.72 -5.39
CA ALA A 6 8.16 17.48 -5.46
C ALA A 6 8.13 18.74 -4.57
N THR A 7 7.01 19.46 -4.56
CA THR A 7 6.82 20.64 -3.70
C THR A 7 6.92 20.28 -2.23
N PHE A 8 6.19 19.26 -1.78
CA PHE A 8 6.27 18.80 -0.39
C PHE A 8 7.67 18.31 -0.03
N ARG A 9 8.32 17.50 -0.88
CA ARG A 9 9.67 17.02 -0.59
C ARG A 9 10.70 18.16 -0.52
N LYS A 10 10.52 19.21 -1.33
CA LYS A 10 11.38 20.41 -1.29
C LYS A 10 11.20 21.20 0.00
N LEU A 11 9.97 21.39 0.47
CA LEU A 11 9.66 22.25 1.62
C LEU A 11 9.77 21.52 2.97
N PHE A 12 9.31 20.28 3.02
CA PHE A 12 9.31 19.46 4.23
C PHE A 12 10.58 18.59 4.25
N LYS A 13 11.34 18.64 5.35
CA LYS A 13 12.65 17.96 5.48
C LYS A 13 12.67 16.78 6.45
N ARG A 14 11.55 16.48 7.09
CA ARG A 14 11.39 15.30 7.95
C ARG A 14 10.82 14.13 7.15
N THR A 15 10.59 13.02 7.83
CA THR A 15 10.00 11.80 7.26
C THR A 15 8.66 12.09 6.59
N LEU A 16 8.60 11.91 5.28
CA LEU A 16 7.41 12.10 4.46
C LEU A 16 6.85 10.74 4.06
N ILE A 17 5.58 10.51 4.38
CA ILE A 17 4.85 9.30 4.00
C ILE A 17 3.87 9.64 2.88
N LEU A 18 3.98 8.98 1.73
CA LEU A 18 2.98 9.11 0.67
C LEU A 18 1.96 7.98 0.74
N SER A 19 0.71 8.29 0.39
CA SER A 19 -0.36 7.31 0.25
C SER A 19 -1.28 7.69 -0.92
N GLY A 20 -1.98 6.70 -1.47
CA GLY A 20 -2.97 6.93 -2.53
C GLY A 20 -2.80 6.01 -3.74
N GLY A 21 -3.29 4.77 -3.62
CA GLY A 21 -3.34 3.80 -4.72
C GLY A 21 -1.96 3.37 -5.21
N TYR A 22 -1.06 3.05 -4.29
CA TYR A 22 0.22 2.44 -4.61
C TYR A 22 0.08 0.94 -4.82
N ASP A 23 0.73 0.44 -5.86
CA ASP A 23 1.22 -0.92 -5.99
C ASP A 23 2.73 -0.95 -5.68
N ALA A 24 3.34 -2.14 -5.77
CA ALA A 24 4.76 -2.33 -5.47
C ALA A 24 5.66 -1.52 -6.42
N GLU A 25 5.39 -1.57 -7.73
CA GLU A 25 6.21 -0.91 -8.76
C GLU A 25 6.23 0.61 -8.59
N ARG A 26 5.04 1.21 -8.40
CA ARG A 26 4.92 2.65 -8.18
C ARG A 26 5.53 3.08 -6.85
N ALA A 27 5.40 2.25 -5.81
CA ALA A 27 6.01 2.51 -4.51
C ALA A 27 7.54 2.56 -4.62
N GLU A 28 8.14 1.54 -5.24
CA GLU A 28 9.58 1.47 -5.47
C GLU A 28 10.07 2.63 -6.34
N SER A 29 9.34 2.98 -7.40
CA SER A 29 9.68 4.12 -8.26
C SER A 29 9.76 5.44 -7.50
N ASP A 30 8.79 5.72 -6.62
CA ASP A 30 8.77 6.96 -5.85
C ASP A 30 9.84 6.99 -4.74
N LEU A 31 10.11 5.86 -4.10
CA LEU A 31 11.18 5.71 -3.11
C LEU A 31 12.55 5.91 -3.76
N ALA A 32 12.82 5.23 -4.88
CA ALA A 32 14.07 5.35 -5.62
C ALA A 32 14.31 6.78 -6.13
N ALA A 33 13.24 7.50 -6.50
CA ALA A 33 13.31 8.90 -6.90
C ALA A 33 13.45 9.90 -5.73
N GLY A 34 13.53 9.42 -4.48
CA GLY A 34 13.66 10.26 -3.28
C GLY A 34 12.45 11.16 -3.02
N ARG A 35 11.28 10.80 -3.56
CA ARG A 35 10.05 11.63 -3.44
C ARG A 35 9.44 11.54 -2.05
N CYS A 36 9.75 10.49 -1.30
CA CYS A 36 9.30 10.24 0.06
C CYS A 36 10.24 9.27 0.77
N ASP A 37 10.00 9.07 2.07
CA ASP A 37 10.78 8.14 2.89
C ASP A 37 10.01 6.82 3.12
N LEU A 38 8.67 6.87 3.09
CA LEU A 38 7.80 5.72 3.33
C LEU A 38 6.55 5.76 2.44
N ILE A 39 5.96 4.59 2.19
CA ILE A 39 4.69 4.43 1.48
C ILE A 39 3.67 3.78 2.40
N ALA A 40 2.49 4.39 2.53
CA ALA A 40 1.36 3.82 3.24
C ALA A 40 0.34 3.23 2.27
N VAL A 41 -0.06 1.98 2.52
CA VAL A 41 -0.91 1.19 1.64
C VAL A 41 -2.15 0.75 2.43
N GLY A 42 -3.34 1.11 1.91
CA GLY A 42 -4.62 0.83 2.56
C GLY A 42 -5.31 -0.42 1.99
N ARG A 43 -6.13 -0.23 0.94
CA ARG A 43 -6.96 -1.29 0.34
C ARG A 43 -6.22 -2.61 0.03
N PRO A 44 -4.99 -2.62 -0.53
CA PRO A 44 -4.25 -3.86 -0.70
C PRO A 44 -3.94 -4.57 0.63
N PHE A 45 -3.58 -3.83 1.69
CA PHE A 45 -3.29 -4.42 3.00
C PHE A 45 -4.53 -4.98 3.68
N LEU A 46 -5.70 -4.34 3.49
CA LEU A 46 -6.97 -4.85 4.00
C LEU A 46 -7.26 -6.26 3.47
N ALA A 47 -7.00 -6.50 2.17
CA ALA A 47 -7.24 -7.79 1.54
C ALA A 47 -6.08 -8.79 1.65
N ASN A 48 -4.91 -8.35 2.14
CA ASN A 48 -3.69 -9.14 2.14
C ASN A 48 -2.96 -8.93 3.48
N PRO A 49 -3.23 -9.75 4.51
CA PRO A 49 -2.56 -9.62 5.80
C PRO A 49 -1.03 -9.80 5.71
N ASP A 50 -0.56 -10.40 4.62
CA ASP A 50 0.82 -10.73 4.28
C ASP A 50 1.33 -9.93 3.05
N LEU A 51 0.76 -8.75 2.79
CA LEU A 51 1.08 -7.94 1.60
C LEU A 51 2.58 -7.72 1.38
N VAL A 52 3.34 -7.52 2.45
CA VAL A 52 4.80 -7.28 2.38
C VAL A 52 5.51 -8.47 1.75
N ASP A 53 5.16 -9.70 2.15
CA ASP A 53 5.80 -10.90 1.64
C ASP A 53 5.40 -11.15 0.18
N ARG A 54 4.13 -10.86 -0.17
CA ARG A 54 3.67 -10.90 -1.56
C ARG A 54 4.45 -9.93 -2.45
N TRP A 55 4.65 -8.70 -2.02
CA TRP A 55 5.41 -7.71 -2.78
C TRP A 55 6.89 -8.10 -2.91
N ARG A 56 7.52 -8.61 -1.85
CA ARG A 56 8.91 -9.09 -1.88
C ARG A 56 9.14 -10.26 -2.82
N THR A 57 8.15 -11.14 -2.96
CA THR A 57 8.24 -12.36 -3.76
C THR A 57 7.52 -12.27 -5.11
N SER A 58 6.99 -11.08 -5.44
CA SER A 58 6.13 -10.86 -6.62
C SER A 58 4.95 -11.84 -6.71
N ALA A 59 4.42 -12.27 -5.56
CA ALA A 59 3.25 -13.15 -5.51
C ALA A 59 1.96 -12.38 -5.83
N ALA A 60 0.94 -13.10 -6.31
CA ALA A 60 -0.37 -12.52 -6.60
C ALA A 60 -1.00 -11.90 -5.34
N VAL A 61 -1.64 -10.75 -5.50
CA VAL A 61 -2.32 -9.99 -4.44
C VAL A 61 -3.83 -10.27 -4.53
N ASN A 62 -4.46 -10.56 -3.39
CA ASN A 62 -5.90 -10.72 -3.30
C ASN A 62 -6.61 -9.41 -3.66
N ALA A 63 -7.70 -9.51 -4.42
CA ALA A 63 -8.55 -8.35 -4.71
C ALA A 63 -9.43 -8.01 -3.49
N PRO A 64 -9.54 -6.73 -3.09
CA PRO A 64 -10.44 -6.34 -2.03
C PRO A 64 -11.91 -6.41 -2.47
N ASP A 65 -12.77 -6.95 -1.62
CA ASP A 65 -14.22 -6.85 -1.76
C ASP A 65 -14.73 -5.56 -1.08
N MET A 66 -14.96 -4.51 -1.87
CA MET A 66 -15.39 -3.22 -1.34
C MET A 66 -16.78 -3.25 -0.68
N SER A 67 -17.62 -4.25 -0.97
CA SER A 67 -18.94 -4.38 -0.35
C SER A 67 -18.87 -4.72 1.14
N THR A 68 -17.71 -5.18 1.62
CA THR A 68 -17.48 -5.65 2.99
C THR A 68 -16.66 -4.70 3.86
N PHE A 69 -16.22 -3.56 3.32
CA PHE A 69 -15.33 -2.63 4.06
C PHE A 69 -15.96 -2.08 5.35
N TYR A 70 -17.28 -1.91 5.35
CA TYR A 70 -18.02 -1.30 6.45
C TYR A 70 -19.20 -2.18 6.86
N THR A 71 -18.95 -3.48 7.02
CA THR A 71 -19.95 -4.46 7.47
C THR A 71 -19.50 -5.10 8.79
N PRO A 72 -20.43 -5.46 9.70
CA PRO A 72 -20.07 -6.19 10.90
C PRO A 72 -19.66 -7.64 10.60
N GLY A 73 -18.84 -8.21 11.48
CA GLY A 73 -18.43 -9.62 11.41
C GLY A 73 -17.09 -9.85 10.70
N PRO A 74 -16.68 -11.12 10.57
CA PRO A 74 -15.33 -11.48 10.09
C PRO A 74 -15.16 -11.37 8.57
N LYS A 75 -16.26 -11.36 7.81
CA LYS A 75 -16.23 -11.38 6.34
C LYS A 75 -15.65 -10.10 5.78
N GLY A 76 -14.60 -10.21 4.97
CA GLY A 76 -13.87 -9.06 4.42
C GLY A 76 -13.01 -8.33 5.44
N TYR A 77 -12.76 -8.93 6.62
CA TYR A 77 -11.98 -8.34 7.70
C TYR A 77 -10.83 -9.25 8.15
N THR A 78 -11.14 -10.47 8.59
CA THR A 78 -10.15 -11.43 9.10
C THR A 78 -10.05 -12.72 8.28
N ASP A 79 -10.86 -12.85 7.23
CA ASP A 79 -11.00 -14.07 6.43
C ASP A 79 -10.28 -14.03 5.08
N TYR A 80 -9.55 -12.95 4.77
CA TYR A 80 -8.68 -12.93 3.59
C TYR A 80 -7.54 -13.95 3.72
N PRO A 81 -7.30 -14.78 2.69
CA PRO A 81 -6.29 -15.83 2.77
C PRO A 81 -4.87 -15.24 2.72
N ALA A 82 -3.99 -15.73 3.59
CA ALA A 82 -2.55 -15.52 3.50
C ALA A 82 -1.89 -16.54 2.55
N LEU A 83 -0.67 -16.27 2.10
CA LEU A 83 0.19 -17.24 1.43
C LEU A 83 0.40 -18.46 2.33
N LYS A 84 0.39 -19.64 1.73
CA LYS A 84 0.79 -20.88 2.42
C LYS A 84 2.32 -20.85 2.56
N LYS A 85 2.81 -21.07 3.78
CA LYS A 85 4.24 -21.24 4.06
C LYS A 85 4.70 -22.64 3.67
#